data_AF-A0A5K7S5G9-F1
#
_entry.id   AF-A0A5K7S5G9-F1
#
_cell.length_a   1.000
_cell.length_b   1.000
_cell.length_c   1.000
_cell.angle_alpha   90.00
_cell.angle_beta   90.00
_cell.angle_gamma   90.00
#
_symmetry.space_group_name_H-M   'P 1'
#
loop_
_entity.id
_entity.type
_entity.pdbx_description
1 polymer ?
#
loop_
_entity_poly.entity_id
_entity_poly.type
_entity_poly.pdbx_seq_one_letter_code
_entity_poly.pdbx_strand_id
1 'polypeptide(L)'
;MLAFVLPFASCNDEETIESKTVVLETDFNKVASSNPPDGWSAVFAEYPDGKNEFYELNSGIKNLPQPLDQAKKAFMLSGNNHSDALQMWLVKQLSGLSPESKYSIETEIELASKYPGGSVGIGGSPGNAVHLVSKFATQGYTLEKGKTEGDNIQLVLKKVEAVPESVLNIDLGDVAITSDQYVYKLITRKKSSDTNTAVTDKDGKLWAIVGTWSGFEGISTLYYTRIKFTLTKT
;
A
#
# COMPACT_ATOMS: atom_id res chain seq x y z
N MET A 1 -9.39 28.77 70.02
CA MET A 1 -8.91 29.02 68.65
C MET A 1 -8.89 27.65 67.95
N LEU A 2 -9.97 27.32 67.25
CA LEU A 2 -10.17 26.01 66.62
C LEU A 2 -9.53 26.06 65.23
N ALA A 3 -8.51 25.23 64.99
CA ALA A 3 -7.87 25.11 63.69
C ALA A 3 -8.69 24.15 62.81
N PHE A 4 -9.22 24.66 61.72
CA PHE A 4 -9.94 23.90 60.70
C PHE A 4 -8.94 23.48 59.62
N VAL A 5 -8.64 22.18 59.52
CA VAL A 5 -7.76 21.62 58.49
C VAL A 5 -8.64 21.17 57.31
N LEU A 6 -8.46 21.82 56.17
CA LEU A 6 -9.06 21.42 54.88
C LEU A 6 -8.15 20.38 54.21
N PRO A 7 -8.66 19.19 53.84
CA PRO A 7 -7.92 18.30 52.95
C PRO A 7 -8.10 18.77 51.50
N PHE A 8 -7.01 19.13 50.84
CA PHE A 8 -6.98 19.22 49.38
C PHE A 8 -6.91 17.79 48.82
N ALA A 9 -8.00 17.35 48.19
CA ALA A 9 -8.00 16.17 47.33
C ALA A 9 -7.38 16.57 45.99
N SER A 10 -6.16 16.10 45.73
CA SER A 10 -5.51 16.17 44.42
C SER A 10 -6.03 15.02 43.56
N CYS A 11 -6.97 15.29 42.65
CA CYS A 11 -7.24 14.36 41.55
C CYS A 11 -6.11 14.53 40.53
N ASN A 12 -5.14 13.61 40.54
CA ASN A 12 -4.36 13.33 39.36
C ASN A 12 -5.25 12.50 38.43
N ASP A 13 -5.97 13.18 37.54
CA ASP A 13 -6.50 12.51 36.35
C ASP A 13 -5.31 12.25 35.42
N GLU A 14 -4.60 11.14 35.65
CA GLU A 14 -3.80 10.54 34.59
C GLU A 14 -4.80 10.11 33.50
N GLU A 15 -4.96 10.94 32.47
CA GLU A 15 -5.54 10.50 31.21
C GLU A 15 -4.72 9.31 30.73
N THR A 16 -5.23 8.12 31.02
CA THR A 16 -4.79 6.90 30.37
C THR A 16 -5.10 7.11 28.90
N ILE A 17 -4.06 7.37 28.10
CA ILE A 17 -4.17 7.40 26.64
C ILE A 17 -4.60 5.99 26.24
N GLU A 18 -5.91 5.76 26.12
CA GLU A 18 -6.40 4.55 25.47
C GLU A 18 -5.82 4.57 24.05
N SER A 19 -4.91 3.63 23.77
CA SER A 19 -4.30 3.47 22.47
C SER A 19 -5.36 3.04 21.47
N LYS A 20 -6.01 4.03 20.84
CA LYS A 20 -7.06 3.79 19.85
C LYS A 20 -6.46 3.07 18.65
N THR A 21 -6.81 1.81 18.51
CA THR A 21 -6.47 0.97 17.36
C THR A 21 -7.62 0.99 16.36
N VAL A 22 -7.33 1.30 15.09
CA VAL A 22 -8.28 1.27 13.98
C VAL A 22 -7.80 0.23 12.97
N VAL A 23 -8.68 -0.70 12.60
CA VAL A 23 -8.41 -1.70 11.56
C VAL A 23 -9.19 -1.32 10.30
N LEU A 24 -8.48 -1.11 9.20
CA LEU A 24 -9.04 -0.82 7.89
C LEU A 24 -8.70 -1.99 6.97
N GLU A 25 -9.71 -2.69 6.47
CA GLU A 25 -9.55 -3.90 5.67
C GLU A 25 -10.44 -3.83 4.42
N THR A 26 -9.82 -4.05 3.27
CA THR A 26 -10.51 -4.26 1.99
C THR A 26 -10.33 -5.70 1.56
N ASP A 27 -11.44 -6.41 1.42
CA ASP A 27 -11.55 -7.72 0.76
C ASP A 27 -12.16 -7.49 -0.62
N PHE A 28 -11.36 -7.58 -1.67
CA PHE A 28 -11.78 -7.27 -3.04
C PHE A 28 -12.85 -8.20 -3.58
N ASN A 29 -13.01 -9.39 -3.00
CA ASN A 29 -14.12 -10.27 -3.36
C ASN A 29 -15.46 -9.71 -2.89
N LYS A 30 -15.49 -9.07 -1.71
CA LYS A 30 -16.71 -8.49 -1.12
C LYS A 30 -17.12 -7.17 -1.76
N VAL A 31 -16.15 -6.40 -2.25
CA VAL A 31 -16.38 -5.04 -2.79
C VAL A 31 -16.33 -4.98 -4.31
N ALA A 32 -16.26 -6.14 -4.98
CA ALA A 32 -16.14 -6.26 -6.43
C ALA A 32 -17.25 -5.57 -7.24
N SER A 33 -18.42 -5.33 -6.64
CA SER A 33 -19.56 -4.67 -7.27
C SER A 33 -19.56 -3.15 -7.14
N SER A 34 -18.73 -2.56 -6.28
CA SER A 34 -18.66 -1.09 -6.15
C SER A 34 -17.71 -0.49 -7.18
N ASN A 35 -17.94 0.78 -7.54
CA ASN A 35 -17.12 1.50 -8.50
C ASN A 35 -16.79 2.93 -8.00
N PRO A 36 -15.53 3.23 -7.66
CA PRO A 36 -14.39 2.30 -7.54
C PRO A 36 -14.60 1.23 -6.44
N PRO A 37 -13.92 0.06 -6.52
CA PRO A 37 -14.00 -1.00 -5.52
C PRO A 37 -13.45 -0.51 -4.17
N ASP A 38 -14.35 -0.20 -3.24
CA ASP A 38 -14.03 0.38 -1.93
C ASP A 38 -13.05 1.58 -2.01
N GLY A 39 -13.26 2.47 -2.98
CA GLY A 39 -12.43 3.68 -3.14
C GLY A 39 -11.06 3.46 -3.78
N TRP A 40 -10.65 2.23 -4.08
CA TRP A 40 -9.34 1.94 -4.68
C TRP A 40 -9.31 2.23 -6.18
N SER A 41 -8.24 2.90 -6.62
CA SER A 41 -7.96 3.16 -8.05
C SER A 41 -6.57 2.70 -8.43
N ALA A 42 -6.37 2.30 -9.70
CA ALA A 42 -5.06 1.92 -10.21
C ALA A 42 -4.28 3.15 -10.67
N VAL A 43 -2.97 3.15 -10.40
CA VAL A 43 -2.03 4.18 -10.81
C VAL A 43 -0.74 3.51 -11.25
N PHE A 44 -0.11 4.01 -12.32
CA PHE A 44 1.14 3.49 -12.86
C PHE A 44 2.20 4.60 -12.91
N ALA A 45 3.46 4.25 -12.68
CA ALA A 45 4.60 5.17 -12.73
C ALA A 45 5.88 4.44 -13.18
N GLU A 46 6.95 5.20 -13.40
CA GLU A 46 8.26 4.75 -13.90
C GLU A 46 8.21 4.10 -15.29
N TYR A 47 7.40 4.69 -16.17
CA TYR A 47 7.37 4.41 -17.62
C TYR A 47 7.19 5.72 -18.41
N PRO A 48 7.69 5.82 -19.66
CA PRO A 48 7.59 7.04 -20.44
C PRO A 48 6.14 7.46 -20.70
N ASP A 49 5.87 8.78 -20.62
CA ASP A 49 4.53 9.32 -20.89
C ASP A 49 4.00 8.89 -22.26
N GLY A 50 2.72 8.52 -22.33
CA GLY A 50 2.07 8.03 -23.54
C GLY A 50 2.46 6.62 -24.00
N LYS A 51 3.25 5.86 -23.22
CA LYS A 51 3.63 4.47 -23.54
C LYS A 51 2.77 3.40 -22.86
N ASN A 52 1.55 3.74 -22.44
CA ASN A 52 0.63 2.83 -21.76
C ASN A 52 0.38 1.51 -22.53
N GLU A 53 0.13 1.60 -23.84
CA GLU A 53 -0.10 0.43 -24.70
C GLU A 53 1.18 -0.39 -24.88
N PHE A 54 2.32 0.27 -25.05
CA PHE A 54 3.62 -0.39 -25.19
C PHE A 54 4.02 -1.16 -23.92
N TYR A 55 3.72 -0.61 -22.75
CA TYR A 55 3.92 -1.26 -21.45
C TYR A 55 2.78 -2.21 -21.07
N GLU A 56 1.79 -2.44 -21.94
CA GLU A 56 0.66 -3.34 -21.69
C GLU A 56 -0.04 -3.11 -20.34
N LEU A 57 -0.15 -1.84 -19.91
CA LEU A 57 -0.68 -1.50 -18.59
C LEU A 57 -2.15 -1.86 -18.49
N ASN A 58 -2.51 -2.68 -17.51
CA ASN A 58 -3.88 -3.15 -17.34
C ASN A 58 -4.25 -3.26 -15.86
N SER A 59 -5.52 -3.00 -15.56
CA SER A 59 -6.01 -3.05 -14.19
C SER A 59 -7.51 -3.34 -14.09
N GLY A 60 -7.95 -3.70 -12.89
CA GLY A 60 -9.35 -3.72 -12.51
C GLY A 60 -9.77 -5.00 -11.80
N ILE A 61 -11.03 -5.06 -11.41
CA ILE A 61 -11.59 -6.25 -10.75
C ILE A 61 -11.70 -7.41 -11.73
N LYS A 62 -11.02 -8.52 -11.43
CA LYS A 62 -11.00 -9.76 -12.23
C LYS A 62 -11.27 -10.97 -11.35
N ASN A 63 -11.65 -12.08 -11.97
CA ASN A 63 -11.66 -13.36 -11.28
C ASN A 63 -10.21 -13.77 -10.99
N LEU A 64 -10.00 -14.53 -9.91
CA LEU A 64 -8.72 -15.19 -9.70
C LEU A 64 -8.43 -16.17 -10.86
N PRO A 65 -7.15 -16.30 -11.25
CA PRO A 65 -6.73 -17.22 -12.31
C PRO A 65 -6.67 -18.67 -11.82
N GLN A 66 -6.70 -19.63 -12.75
CA GLN A 66 -6.38 -21.02 -12.40
C GLN A 66 -4.95 -21.14 -11.83
N PRO A 67 -4.70 -22.07 -10.89
CA PRO A 67 -5.62 -23.06 -10.33
C PRO A 67 -6.43 -22.56 -9.13
N LEU A 68 -6.41 -21.25 -8.84
CA LEU A 68 -7.19 -20.68 -7.75
C LEU A 68 -8.69 -20.67 -8.11
N ASP A 69 -9.52 -20.47 -7.08
CA ASP A 69 -10.97 -20.42 -7.22
C ASP A 69 -11.42 -19.25 -8.11
N GLN A 70 -11.80 -19.55 -9.35
CA GLN A 70 -12.21 -18.57 -10.35
C GLN A 70 -13.58 -17.93 -10.06
N ALA A 71 -14.30 -18.37 -9.02
CA ALA A 71 -15.50 -17.67 -8.55
C ALA A 71 -15.15 -16.43 -7.71
N LYS A 72 -13.92 -16.37 -7.15
CA LYS A 72 -13.46 -15.24 -6.34
C LYS A 72 -12.94 -14.10 -7.19
N LYS A 73 -13.18 -12.87 -6.74
CA LYS A 73 -12.70 -11.63 -7.36
C LYS A 73 -11.49 -11.06 -6.61
N ALA A 74 -10.64 -10.38 -7.36
CA ALA A 74 -9.46 -9.66 -6.87
C ALA A 74 -9.22 -8.41 -7.72
N PHE A 75 -8.47 -7.44 -7.20
CA PHE A 75 -8.00 -6.31 -8.00
C PHE A 75 -6.73 -6.72 -8.74
N MET A 76 -6.79 -6.81 -10.06
CA MET A 76 -5.65 -7.14 -10.90
C MET A 76 -4.86 -5.89 -11.26
N LEU A 77 -3.53 -5.97 -11.16
CA LEU A 77 -2.59 -5.04 -11.79
C LEU A 77 -1.66 -5.84 -12.70
N SER A 78 -1.44 -5.33 -13.91
CA SER A 78 -0.54 -5.92 -14.89
C SER A 78 0.23 -4.86 -15.67
N GLY A 79 1.47 -5.18 -16.03
CA GLY A 79 2.29 -4.37 -16.91
C GLY A 79 3.54 -5.11 -17.38
N ASN A 80 3.97 -4.80 -18.59
CA ASN A 80 5.20 -5.25 -19.24
C ASN A 80 6.30 -4.22 -18.98
N ASN A 81 7.20 -4.54 -18.05
CA ASN A 81 8.26 -3.62 -17.66
C ASN A 81 9.40 -3.62 -18.68
N HIS A 82 9.65 -2.46 -19.31
CA HIS A 82 10.75 -2.25 -20.24
C HIS A 82 11.86 -1.33 -19.69
N SER A 83 11.75 -0.91 -18.43
CA SER A 83 12.58 0.13 -17.83
C SER A 83 13.25 -0.26 -16.53
N ASP A 84 13.22 -1.55 -16.13
CA ASP A 84 13.70 -2.06 -14.83
C ASP A 84 13.15 -1.31 -13.58
N ALA A 85 12.11 -0.50 -13.76
CA ALA A 85 11.62 0.39 -12.72
C ALA A 85 10.09 0.47 -12.63
N LEU A 86 9.34 -0.16 -13.54
CA LEU A 86 7.87 -0.02 -13.62
C LEU A 86 7.22 -0.17 -12.25
N GLN A 87 6.41 0.82 -11.90
CA GLN A 87 5.63 0.82 -10.69
C GLN A 87 4.13 0.69 -10.99
N MET A 88 3.47 -0.22 -10.27
CA MET A 88 2.03 -0.45 -10.37
C MET A 88 1.41 -0.31 -8.99
N TRP A 89 0.45 0.59 -8.83
CA TRP A 89 -0.09 0.98 -7.54
C TRP A 89 -1.62 0.89 -7.50
N LEU A 90 -2.15 0.54 -6.34
CA LEU A 90 -3.50 0.81 -5.89
C LEU A 90 -3.45 1.98 -4.92
N VAL A 91 -4.31 2.97 -5.09
CA VAL A 91 -4.38 4.16 -4.23
C VAL A 91 -5.77 4.30 -3.61
N LYS A 92 -5.81 4.70 -2.34
CA LYS A 92 -7.04 5.01 -1.60
C LYS A 92 -6.76 6.06 -0.53
N GLN A 93 -7.72 6.96 -0.29
CA GLN A 93 -7.70 7.83 0.89
C GLN A 93 -8.43 7.13 2.04
N LEU A 94 -7.69 6.79 3.09
CA LEU A 94 -8.21 6.27 4.35
C LEU A 94 -8.92 7.38 5.12
N SER A 95 -9.94 7.03 5.90
CA SER A 95 -10.72 7.98 6.72
C SER A 95 -11.18 7.32 8.02
N GLY A 96 -11.80 8.08 8.92
CA GLY A 96 -12.24 7.60 10.23
C GLY A 96 -11.13 7.55 11.29
N LEU A 97 -9.98 8.16 11.01
CA LEU A 97 -8.88 8.31 11.96
C LEU A 97 -9.06 9.63 12.74
N SER A 98 -8.32 9.78 13.83
CA SER A 98 -8.27 11.06 14.55
C SER A 98 -7.52 12.10 13.69
N PRO A 99 -8.00 13.35 13.59
CA PRO A 99 -7.27 14.44 12.93
C PRO A 99 -5.88 14.66 13.49
N GLU A 100 -4.94 15.05 12.63
CA GLU A 100 -3.58 15.51 12.97
C GLU A 100 -2.88 14.60 13.99
N SER A 101 -3.12 13.29 13.88
CA SER A 101 -2.69 12.29 14.85
C SER A 101 -1.65 11.38 14.22
N LYS A 102 -0.62 11.04 14.99
CA LYS A 102 0.39 10.07 14.62
C LYS A 102 -0.12 8.65 14.87
N TYR A 103 0.14 7.76 13.92
CA TYR A 103 -0.19 6.34 14.01
C TYR A 103 1.03 5.51 13.67
N SER A 104 1.28 4.43 14.42
CA SER A 104 2.07 3.30 13.92
C SER A 104 1.18 2.43 13.03
N ILE A 105 1.77 1.92 11.95
CA ILE A 105 1.04 1.21 10.90
C ILE A 105 1.66 -0.17 10.67
N GLU A 106 0.83 -1.18 10.88
CA GLU A 106 1.05 -2.52 10.36
C GLU A 106 0.32 -2.66 9.03
N THR A 107 1.01 -3.18 8.03
CA THR A 107 0.43 -3.50 6.71
C THR A 107 0.47 -4.99 6.47
N GLU A 108 -0.65 -5.56 6.03
CA GLU A 108 -0.80 -6.94 5.63
C GLU A 108 -1.52 -7.01 4.27
N ILE A 109 -0.89 -7.65 3.28
CA ILE A 109 -1.40 -7.76 1.92
C ILE A 109 -1.42 -9.22 1.53
N GLU A 110 -2.58 -9.69 1.07
CA GLU A 110 -2.72 -10.97 0.40
C GLU A 110 -2.91 -10.74 -1.10
N LEU A 111 -2.15 -11.46 -1.91
CA LEU A 111 -2.24 -11.42 -3.36
C LEU A 111 -1.96 -12.79 -3.99
N ALA A 112 -2.46 -13.02 -5.21
CA ALA A 112 -2.02 -14.11 -6.04
C ALA A 112 -0.80 -13.71 -6.88
N SER A 113 0.25 -14.52 -6.80
CA SER A 113 1.44 -14.46 -7.64
C SER A 113 1.71 -15.85 -8.24
N LYS A 114 2.39 -15.90 -9.37
CA LYS A 114 2.79 -17.17 -10.02
C LYS A 114 4.29 -17.38 -10.11
N TYR A 115 5.09 -16.49 -9.53
CA TYR A 115 6.52 -16.40 -9.84
C TYR A 115 7.37 -17.08 -8.75
N PRO A 116 8.09 -18.18 -9.07
CA PRO A 116 9.00 -18.85 -8.14
C PRO A 116 10.07 -17.94 -7.56
N GLY A 117 10.42 -18.15 -6.30
CA GLY A 117 11.65 -17.58 -5.74
C GLY A 117 12.90 -18.19 -6.40
N GLY A 118 13.94 -17.38 -6.58
CA GLY A 118 15.19 -17.77 -7.24
C GLY A 118 15.05 -17.98 -8.75
N SER A 119 13.92 -17.62 -9.34
CA SER A 119 13.71 -17.73 -10.79
C SER A 119 14.62 -16.76 -11.56
N VAL A 120 15.17 -17.23 -12.68
CA VAL A 120 15.93 -16.39 -13.61
C VAL A 120 14.97 -15.56 -14.45
N GLY A 121 15.27 -14.26 -14.58
CA GLY A 121 14.55 -13.33 -15.46
C GLY A 121 15.51 -12.37 -16.15
N ILE A 122 14.95 -11.42 -16.90
CA ILE A 122 15.69 -10.34 -17.57
C ILE A 122 15.68 -9.14 -16.63
N GLY A 123 16.82 -8.49 -16.43
CA GLY A 123 17.04 -7.47 -15.40
C GLY A 123 17.10 -8.07 -13.99
N GLY A 124 16.03 -8.78 -13.58
CA GLY A 124 15.91 -9.44 -12.30
C GLY A 124 14.94 -10.63 -12.30
N SER A 125 14.83 -11.30 -11.16
CA SER A 125 13.88 -12.40 -10.99
C SER A 125 12.43 -11.91 -11.03
N PRO A 126 11.51 -12.55 -11.78
CA PRO A 126 10.10 -12.18 -11.74
C PRO A 126 9.44 -12.41 -10.38
N GLY A 127 10.04 -13.23 -9.51
CA GLY A 127 9.59 -13.43 -8.13
C GLY A 127 10.23 -12.44 -7.16
N ASN A 128 11.56 -12.32 -7.19
CA ASN A 128 12.32 -11.59 -6.16
C ASN A 128 12.63 -10.13 -6.50
N ALA A 129 12.69 -9.76 -7.78
CA ALA A 129 12.95 -8.39 -8.21
C ALA A 129 11.66 -7.56 -8.37
N VAL A 130 10.50 -8.15 -8.05
CA VAL A 130 9.22 -7.43 -7.99
C VAL A 130 8.90 -7.20 -6.52
N HIS A 131 9.22 -6.01 -6.04
CA HIS A 131 9.11 -5.63 -4.63
C HIS A 131 7.70 -5.15 -4.32
N LEU A 132 7.10 -5.74 -3.29
CA LEU A 132 5.80 -5.32 -2.76
C LEU A 132 6.00 -4.22 -1.73
N VAL A 133 5.39 -3.07 -1.96
CA VAL A 133 5.59 -1.86 -1.17
C VAL A 133 4.23 -1.27 -0.78
N SER A 134 4.18 -0.69 0.41
CA SER A 134 3.10 0.24 0.79
C SER A 134 3.69 1.60 1.12
N LYS A 135 2.98 2.66 0.75
CA LYS A 135 3.34 4.04 1.01
C LYS A 135 2.17 4.78 1.60
N PHE A 136 2.44 5.76 2.45
CA PHE A 136 1.44 6.63 3.04
C PHE A 136 1.82 8.09 2.88
N ALA A 137 0.82 8.96 2.74
CA ALA A 137 1.05 10.40 2.64
C ALA A 137 -0.09 11.21 3.27
N THR A 138 0.24 12.19 4.09
CA THR A 138 -0.73 13.10 4.70
C THR A 138 -1.43 13.96 3.65
N GLN A 139 -0.66 14.57 2.74
CA GLN A 139 -1.18 15.51 1.74
C GLN A 139 -1.47 14.88 0.38
N GLY A 140 -1.33 13.56 0.25
CA GLY A 140 -1.57 12.81 -0.98
C GLY A 140 -0.36 12.73 -1.90
N TYR A 141 -0.62 12.59 -3.20
CA TYR A 141 0.41 12.36 -4.21
C TYR A 141 0.12 13.15 -5.51
N THR A 142 1.12 13.23 -6.38
CA THR A 142 1.02 13.71 -7.76
C THR A 142 1.53 12.63 -8.73
N LEU A 143 1.02 12.69 -9.96
CA LEU A 143 1.64 12.03 -11.11
C LEU A 143 2.31 13.11 -11.94
N GLU A 144 3.62 13.17 -11.83
CA GLU A 144 4.43 14.16 -12.52
C GLU A 144 4.90 13.57 -13.85
N LYS A 145 4.61 14.28 -14.93
CA LYS A 145 5.20 14.00 -16.23
C LYS A 145 6.59 14.63 -16.24
N GLY A 146 7.56 13.95 -16.83
CA GLY A 146 8.85 14.57 -16.99
C GLY A 146 8.84 15.74 -17.98
N LYS A 147 9.97 16.44 -18.03
CA LYS A 147 10.13 17.73 -18.73
C LYS A 147 10.47 17.55 -20.20
N THR A 148 10.96 16.37 -20.57
CA THR A 148 11.41 16.02 -21.91
C THR A 148 10.62 14.84 -22.45
N GLU A 149 10.50 14.75 -23.78
CA GLU A 149 9.96 13.57 -24.43
C GLU A 149 10.77 12.33 -24.05
N GLY A 150 10.08 11.26 -23.63
CA GLY A 150 10.70 10.03 -23.14
C GLY A 150 10.92 9.98 -21.64
N ASP A 151 10.74 11.09 -20.91
CA ASP A 151 10.81 11.05 -19.45
C ASP A 151 9.66 10.22 -18.87
N ASN A 152 9.96 9.53 -17.77
CA ASN A 152 9.00 8.71 -17.06
C ASN A 152 7.93 9.55 -16.34
N ILE A 153 6.70 9.02 -16.29
CA ILE A 153 5.70 9.46 -15.32
C ILE A 153 6.15 9.02 -13.93
N GLN A 154 6.20 9.92 -12.97
CA GLN A 154 6.64 9.65 -11.60
C GLN A 154 5.48 9.80 -10.60
N LEU A 155 5.37 8.87 -9.66
CA LEU A 155 4.50 9.02 -8.50
C LEU A 155 5.28 9.70 -7.38
N VAL A 156 4.88 10.93 -7.05
CA VAL A 156 5.53 11.75 -6.02
C VAL A 156 4.58 11.92 -4.84
N LEU A 157 5.01 11.49 -3.65
CA LEU A 157 4.27 11.74 -2.42
C LEU A 157 4.49 13.18 -1.96
N LYS A 158 3.42 13.87 -1.56
CA LYS A 158 3.51 15.26 -1.09
C LYS A 158 4.01 15.29 0.35
N LYS A 159 5.32 15.49 0.48
CA LYS A 159 5.99 15.69 1.77
C LYS A 159 5.69 17.07 2.34
N VAL A 160 5.46 17.13 3.64
CA VAL A 160 5.47 18.35 4.44
C VAL A 160 6.85 18.49 5.07
N GLU A 161 7.62 19.51 4.68
CA GLU A 161 9.06 19.57 5.05
C GLU A 161 9.33 19.55 6.56
N ALA A 162 8.46 20.19 7.34
CA ALA A 162 8.59 20.23 8.80
C ALA A 162 8.02 18.99 9.52
N VAL A 163 7.44 18.02 8.79
CA VAL A 163 6.81 16.82 9.34
C VAL A 163 7.35 15.60 8.60
N PRO A 164 8.46 14.98 9.06
CA PRO A 164 9.05 13.81 8.41
C PRO A 164 8.05 12.66 8.19
N GLU A 165 7.16 12.43 9.14
CA GLU A 165 6.09 11.40 9.12
C GLU A 165 4.91 11.78 8.21
N SER A 166 5.01 12.86 7.45
CA SER A 166 4.02 13.21 6.44
C SER A 166 4.04 12.26 5.24
N VAL A 167 5.12 11.50 5.09
CA VAL A 167 5.25 10.41 4.13
C VAL A 167 5.91 9.20 4.80
N LEU A 168 5.49 8.01 4.41
CA LEU A 168 6.06 6.75 4.90
C LEU A 168 6.15 5.76 3.75
N ASN A 169 7.25 5.02 3.65
CA ASN A 169 7.40 3.87 2.77
C ASN A 169 7.72 2.63 3.60
N ILE A 170 7.00 1.54 3.35
CA ILE A 170 7.19 0.24 3.99
C ILE A 170 7.43 -0.79 2.90
N ASP A 171 8.61 -1.41 2.93
CA ASP A 171 8.95 -2.59 2.12
C ASP A 171 8.39 -3.86 2.79
N LEU A 172 7.54 -4.59 2.05
CA LEU A 172 6.92 -5.84 2.49
C LEU A 172 7.65 -7.08 1.95
N GLY A 173 8.77 -6.91 1.25
CA GLY A 173 9.52 -7.95 0.57
C GLY A 173 9.12 -8.05 -0.90
N ASP A 174 9.07 -9.26 -1.43
CA ASP A 174 8.83 -9.55 -2.83
C ASP A 174 7.52 -10.31 -3.08
N VAL A 175 7.22 -10.60 -4.34
CA VAL A 175 6.03 -11.36 -4.77
C VAL A 175 6.34 -12.83 -5.05
N ALA A 176 7.49 -13.35 -4.61
CA ALA A 176 7.89 -14.73 -4.86
C ALA A 176 6.95 -15.72 -4.15
N ILE A 177 6.60 -16.81 -4.84
CA ILE A 177 5.90 -17.94 -4.23
C ILE A 177 6.91 -18.96 -3.72
N THR A 178 6.52 -19.71 -2.68
CA THR A 178 7.22 -20.92 -2.25
C THR A 178 6.83 -22.07 -3.19
N SER A 179 7.48 -22.12 -4.34
CA SER A 179 7.35 -23.13 -5.39
C SER A 179 8.51 -23.00 -6.36
N ASP A 180 8.80 -24.07 -7.10
CA ASP A 180 9.63 -24.10 -8.31
C ASP A 180 8.79 -23.92 -9.60
N GLN A 181 7.51 -24.24 -9.55
CA GLN A 181 6.57 -24.13 -10.67
C GLN A 181 5.99 -22.73 -10.85
N TYR A 182 5.82 -22.30 -12.11
CA TYR A 182 5.11 -21.07 -12.45
C TYR A 182 3.59 -21.25 -12.39
N VAL A 183 3.04 -21.24 -11.19
CA VAL A 183 1.62 -21.50 -10.93
C VAL A 183 1.08 -20.50 -9.91
N TYR A 184 -0.13 -19.97 -10.14
CA TYR A 184 -0.71 -19.01 -9.21
C TYR A 184 -0.94 -19.64 -7.83
N LYS A 185 -0.40 -18.99 -6.81
CA LYS A 185 -0.63 -19.26 -5.38
C LYS A 185 -0.95 -17.95 -4.67
N LEU A 186 -1.75 -18.03 -3.62
CA LEU A 186 -1.92 -16.92 -2.69
C LEU A 186 -0.68 -16.82 -1.81
N ILE A 187 -0.18 -15.60 -1.66
CA ILE A 187 0.87 -15.24 -0.73
C ILE A 187 0.37 -14.09 0.15
N THR A 188 0.81 -14.10 1.41
CA THR A 188 0.58 -12.99 2.34
C THR A 188 1.92 -12.40 2.71
N ARG A 189 2.00 -11.06 2.66
CA ARG A 189 3.14 -10.30 3.15
C ARG A 189 2.67 -9.35 4.23
N LYS A 190 3.46 -9.26 5.29
CA LYS A 190 3.11 -8.49 6.47
C LYS A 190 4.34 -7.77 6.99
N LYS A 191 4.19 -6.50 7.35
CA LYS A 191 5.23 -5.72 8.00
C LYS A 191 4.62 -4.85 9.10
N SER A 192 5.22 -4.92 10.28
CA SER A 192 4.88 -4.12 11.45
C SER A 192 6.17 -3.60 12.07
N SER A 193 6.17 -2.35 12.52
CA SER A 193 7.27 -1.70 13.25
C SER A 193 6.74 -0.47 13.95
N ASP A 194 7.18 -0.22 15.18
CA ASP A 194 6.83 1.01 15.92
C ASP A 194 7.40 2.27 15.24
N THR A 195 8.38 2.11 14.34
CA THR A 195 8.95 3.19 13.53
C THR A 195 8.18 3.44 12.23
N ASN A 196 7.29 2.53 11.81
CA ASN A 196 6.46 2.71 10.62
C ASN A 196 5.31 3.64 10.97
N THR A 197 5.58 4.93 11.05
CA THR A 197 4.60 5.93 11.50
C THR A 197 4.25 6.93 10.42
N ALA A 198 2.98 7.35 10.42
CA ALA A 198 2.49 8.42 9.57
C ALA A 198 1.50 9.32 10.34
N VAL A 199 1.35 10.56 9.88
CA VAL A 199 0.43 11.53 10.48
C VAL A 199 -0.78 11.76 9.57
N THR A 200 -1.98 11.79 10.16
CA THR A 200 -3.22 12.09 9.43
C THR A 200 -3.37 13.58 9.15
N ASP A 201 -4.18 13.92 8.15
CA ASP A 201 -4.52 15.32 7.86
C ASP A 201 -5.51 15.90 8.90
N LYS A 202 -5.85 17.17 8.71
CA LYS A 202 -6.82 17.91 9.55
C LYS A 202 -8.23 17.30 9.60
N ASP A 203 -8.56 16.40 8.67
CA ASP A 203 -9.87 15.74 8.57
C ASP A 203 -9.80 14.28 9.03
N GLY A 204 -8.66 13.84 9.60
CA GLY A 204 -8.48 12.45 10.04
C GLY A 204 -8.35 11.48 8.87
N LYS A 205 -7.75 11.92 7.77
CA LYS A 205 -7.51 11.10 6.57
C LYS A 205 -6.03 10.87 6.33
N LEU A 206 -5.73 9.83 5.57
CA LEU A 206 -4.37 9.45 5.19
C LEU A 206 -4.41 8.75 3.83
N TRP A 207 -3.56 9.15 2.88
CA TRP A 207 -3.46 8.39 1.63
C TRP A 207 -2.66 7.11 1.85
N ALA A 208 -3.16 6.00 1.31
CA ALA A 208 -2.48 4.72 1.22
C ALA A 208 -2.27 4.35 -0.24
N ILE A 209 -1.05 3.93 -0.57
CA ILE A 209 -0.60 3.52 -1.89
C ILE A 209 0.03 2.14 -1.73
N VAL A 210 -0.53 1.11 -2.35
CA VAL A 210 -0.09 -0.28 -2.21
C VAL A 210 0.16 -0.87 -3.57
N GLY A 211 1.29 -1.53 -3.76
CA GLY A 211 1.62 -2.03 -5.09
C GLY A 211 3.03 -2.54 -5.20
N THR A 212 3.57 -2.49 -6.41
CA THR A 212 4.91 -3.00 -6.70
C THR A 212 5.81 -1.99 -7.36
N TRP A 213 7.10 -2.09 -7.06
CA TRP A 213 8.20 -1.58 -7.86
C TRP A 213 8.97 -2.78 -8.44
N SER A 214 9.17 -2.81 -9.75
CA SER A 214 9.69 -3.99 -10.45
C SER A 214 11.05 -3.71 -11.10
N GLY A 215 12.07 -4.44 -10.69
CA GLY A 215 13.35 -4.63 -11.40
C GLY A 215 13.36 -5.79 -12.39
N PHE A 216 12.26 -6.53 -12.51
CA PHE A 216 12.11 -7.55 -13.54
C PHE A 216 11.62 -6.93 -14.84
N GLU A 217 12.37 -7.10 -15.92
CA GLU A 217 12.02 -6.67 -17.27
C GLU A 217 11.12 -7.71 -17.96
N GLY A 218 9.82 -7.52 -17.82
CA GLY A 218 8.80 -8.35 -18.43
C GLY A 218 7.42 -8.18 -17.78
N ILE A 219 6.48 -9.05 -18.18
CA ILE A 219 5.10 -8.97 -17.70
C ILE A 219 4.97 -9.48 -16.27
N SER A 220 4.58 -8.57 -15.38
CA SER A 220 4.12 -8.88 -14.03
C SER A 220 2.62 -8.77 -13.95
N THR A 221 1.90 -9.84 -13.59
CA THR A 221 0.45 -9.83 -13.37
C THR A 221 0.12 -10.37 -11.98
N LEU A 222 -0.41 -9.50 -11.13
CA LEU A 222 -0.70 -9.77 -9.72
C LEU A 222 -2.18 -9.51 -9.42
N TYR A 223 -2.75 -10.28 -8.48
CA TYR A 223 -4.16 -10.17 -8.10
C TYR A 223 -4.26 -9.93 -6.59
N TYR A 224 -4.52 -8.70 -6.18
CA TYR A 224 -4.69 -8.32 -4.78
C TYR A 224 -6.06 -8.81 -4.30
N THR A 225 -6.08 -9.75 -3.36
CA THR A 225 -7.31 -10.28 -2.76
C THR A 225 -7.71 -9.50 -1.54
N ARG A 226 -6.74 -9.12 -0.71
CA ARG A 226 -6.98 -8.38 0.54
C ARG A 226 -5.86 -7.40 0.85
N ILE A 227 -6.24 -6.20 1.29
CA ILE A 227 -5.33 -5.20 1.86
C ILE A 227 -5.85 -4.83 3.25
N LYS A 228 -4.98 -4.90 4.25
CA LYS A 228 -5.30 -4.59 5.63
C LYS A 228 -4.26 -3.66 6.24
N PHE A 229 -4.73 -2.63 6.93
CA PHE A 229 -3.94 -1.75 7.77
C PHE A 229 -4.45 -1.82 9.21
N THR A 230 -3.54 -2.03 10.15
CA THR A 230 -3.81 -1.86 11.58
C THR A 230 -3.08 -0.60 12.02
N LEU A 231 -3.83 0.45 12.37
CA LEU A 231 -3.30 1.75 12.77
C LEU A 231 -3.50 1.92 14.27
N THR A 232 -2.41 2.05 15.02
CA THR A 232 -2.43 2.29 16.47
C THR A 232 -1.98 3.71 16.74
N LYS A 233 -2.83 4.52 17.37
CA LYS A 233 -2.46 5.90 17.73
C LYS A 233 -1.29 5.87 18.73
N THR A 234 -0.24 6.65 18.45
CA THR A 234 1.00 6.72 19.24
C THR A 234 1.26 8.13 19.75
#